data_AF-A0A7V9C3E6-F1
#
_entry.id   AF-A0A7V9C3E6-F1
#
_cell.length_a   1.000
_cell.length_b   1.000
_cell.length_c   1.000
_cell.angle_alpha   90.00
_cell.angle_beta   90.00
_cell.angle_gamma   90.00
#
_symmetry.space_group_name_H-M   'P 1'
#
loop_
_entity.id
_entity.type
_entity.pdbx_description
1 polymer ?
#
loop_
_entity_poly.entity_id
_entity_poly.type
_entity_poly.pdbx_seq_one_letter_code
_entity_poly.pdbx_strand_id
1 'polypeptide(L)'
;MKHTAPTKISGISQTGTSVNPLHLLQKAVSIRVPLNSYLVAVFLGTFFSALAIYLEWNSLGYLLLGFFALFIPITALTDRLLFDGKRVYRTGILPKIWAYINKSRISLKISSVEQVETQATRMLKRGGKVHYRYKTTIRGKSVSFNFASGGEDYRNMIRTIFPMISENILDNRSIELRDYISEPKQTLINASLENIPPADVLENSFRELQIKSRRENVSDAGNDGRSIEERVLGLRRLANELRLSGSLLQSLETFRRAALLKPADAWLLFDFARCLQSFAGSERNGKLERKAVAMMRLSEKRAGNDGDLLVRLGENYFQIGEWQRAGIVFQKAVEAVGETFRSVKGLAEIALREGKIAHVIHNFSHANRLAETPALRRWSKGEVEYFSRLNENDEYMEMEVSRVNLLDLLEGWKKNTLRIAFIGFPLIALGVIFEDNLLANAGWMVSSVSLMIWTAMILIGKMLSPRIPIELLEED
;
A
#
# COMPACT_ATOMS: atom_id res chain seq x y z
N MET A 1 37.01 -28.39 -12.53
CA MET A 1 36.30 -27.12 -12.76
C MET A 1 35.54 -26.77 -11.50
N LYS A 2 35.98 -25.75 -10.75
CA LYS A 2 35.41 -25.39 -9.45
C LYS A 2 34.22 -24.45 -9.65
N HIS A 3 33.03 -24.87 -9.23
CA HIS A 3 31.84 -24.05 -9.17
C HIS A 3 31.92 -23.10 -7.96
N THR A 4 32.01 -21.80 -8.22
CA THR A 4 31.78 -20.75 -7.22
C THR A 4 30.28 -20.44 -7.18
N ALA A 5 29.65 -20.80 -6.07
CA ALA A 5 28.29 -20.39 -5.73
C ALA A 5 28.24 -18.87 -5.50
N PRO A 6 27.18 -18.15 -5.92
CA PRO A 6 27.01 -16.76 -5.51
C PRO A 6 26.68 -16.69 -4.03
N THR A 7 27.46 -15.88 -3.33
CA THR A 7 27.47 -15.67 -1.90
C THR A 7 26.12 -15.14 -1.40
N LYS A 8 25.54 -15.88 -0.47
CA LYS A 8 24.44 -15.48 0.42
C LYS A 8 24.69 -14.08 0.98
N ILE A 9 23.70 -13.19 0.94
CA ILE A 9 23.68 -11.95 1.73
C ILE A 9 23.41 -12.35 3.19
N SER A 10 24.41 -12.96 3.82
CA SER A 10 24.48 -13.16 5.26
C SER A 10 25.90 -12.81 5.67
N GLY A 11 26.16 -11.51 5.78
CA GLY A 11 27.48 -10.99 6.17
C GLY A 11 27.89 -9.78 5.34
N ILE A 12 27.17 -8.67 5.45
CA ILE A 12 27.75 -7.35 5.16
C ILE A 12 27.84 -6.63 6.50
N SER A 13 29.06 -6.67 7.03
CA SER A 13 29.56 -5.70 7.99
C SER A 13 29.26 -4.30 7.46
N GLN A 14 28.50 -3.55 8.25
CA GLN A 14 28.18 -2.15 8.00
C GLN A 14 29.45 -1.31 8.17
N THR A 15 30.11 -0.95 7.08
CA THR A 15 30.99 0.23 7.04
C THR A 15 30.21 1.44 6.54
N GLY A 16 29.05 1.67 7.15
CA GLY A 16 28.37 2.95 7.16
C GLY A 16 28.10 3.23 8.63
N THR A 17 28.61 4.35 9.14
CA THR A 17 28.30 4.93 10.47
C THR A 17 27.53 3.97 11.37
N SER A 18 28.25 3.25 12.22
CA SER A 18 27.70 2.31 13.20
C SER A 18 26.68 3.01 14.08
N VAL A 19 25.42 3.04 13.64
CA VAL A 19 24.29 3.33 14.49
C VAL A 19 24.10 2.04 15.28
N ASN A 20 24.74 1.99 16.45
CA ASN A 20 24.51 0.95 17.45
C ASN A 20 23.00 0.66 17.54
N PRO A 21 22.52 -0.57 17.24
CA PRO A 21 21.10 -0.90 17.32
C PRO A 21 20.54 -0.79 18.76
N LEU A 22 21.44 -0.70 19.75
CA LEU A 22 21.14 -0.44 21.16
C LEU A 22 21.00 1.04 21.53
N HIS A 23 21.35 1.97 20.64
CA HIS A 23 21.31 3.42 20.91
C HIS A 23 20.09 4.13 20.31
N LEU A 24 19.23 3.42 19.56
CA LEU A 24 17.83 3.81 19.36
C LEU A 24 17.04 3.53 20.64
N LEU A 25 17.42 4.22 21.72
CA LEU A 25 16.59 4.45 22.89
C LEU A 25 15.31 5.13 22.42
N GLN A 26 14.32 4.31 22.05
CA GLN A 26 12.90 4.45 22.34
C GLN A 26 12.30 5.86 22.17
N LYS A 27 12.71 6.62 21.16
CA LYS A 27 11.95 7.82 20.80
C LYS A 27 10.64 7.35 20.18
N ALA A 28 9.56 7.48 20.96
CA ALA A 28 8.23 7.15 20.49
C ALA A 28 7.97 7.89 19.17
N VAL A 29 7.70 7.15 18.11
CA VAL A 29 7.41 7.74 16.81
C VAL A 29 5.91 8.00 16.73
N SER A 30 5.54 9.18 16.26
CA SER A 30 4.15 9.59 16.13
C SER A 30 3.84 10.00 14.71
N ILE A 31 2.68 9.63 14.19
CA ILE A 31 2.17 10.10 12.91
C ILE A 31 0.71 10.53 13.05
N ARG A 32 0.33 11.59 12.33
CA ARG A 32 -1.08 12.00 12.26
C ARG A 32 -1.90 10.99 11.48
N VAL A 33 -3.10 10.72 11.98
CA VAL A 33 -4.05 9.81 11.32
C VAL A 33 -4.70 10.52 10.11
N PRO A 34 -5.07 9.80 9.04
CA PRO A 34 -5.76 10.41 7.90
C PRO A 34 -7.04 11.14 8.33
N LEU A 35 -7.20 12.41 7.91
CA LEU A 35 -8.31 13.27 8.31
C LEU A 35 -9.66 12.90 7.67
N ASN A 36 -9.69 11.97 6.71
CA ASN A 36 -10.89 11.71 5.89
C ASN A 36 -12.15 11.45 6.73
N SER A 37 -12.08 10.63 7.78
CA SER A 37 -13.26 10.34 8.62
C SER A 37 -13.72 11.56 9.42
N TYR A 38 -12.80 12.41 9.85
CA TYR A 38 -13.12 13.66 10.55
C TYR A 38 -13.74 14.67 9.60
N LEU A 39 -13.20 14.82 8.39
CA LEU A 39 -13.76 15.72 7.37
C LEU A 39 -15.18 15.33 6.97
N VAL A 40 -15.46 14.03 6.86
CA VAL A 40 -16.83 13.55 6.61
C VAL A 40 -17.76 13.92 7.77
N ALA A 41 -17.32 13.75 9.02
CA ALA A 41 -18.12 14.11 10.19
C ALA A 41 -18.37 15.62 10.27
N VAL A 42 -17.36 16.46 10.03
CA VAL A 42 -17.50 17.92 9.95
C VAL A 42 -18.48 18.29 8.86
N PHE A 43 -18.30 17.77 7.63
CA PHE A 43 -19.16 18.06 6.49
C PHE A 43 -20.63 17.73 6.76
N LEU A 44 -20.93 16.52 7.23
CA LEU A 44 -22.29 16.11 7.58
C LEU A 44 -22.85 16.98 8.71
N GLY A 45 -22.07 17.21 9.77
CA GLY A 45 -22.49 18.02 10.91
C GLY A 45 -22.81 19.47 10.54
N THR A 46 -21.97 20.08 9.71
CA THR A 46 -22.21 21.45 9.20
C THR A 46 -23.43 21.51 8.29
N PHE A 47 -23.65 20.48 7.46
CA PHE A 47 -24.83 20.41 6.59
C PHE A 47 -26.12 20.30 7.41
N PHE A 48 -26.18 19.38 8.36
CA PHE A 48 -27.38 19.20 9.20
C PHE A 48 -27.60 20.35 10.19
N SER A 49 -26.53 21.03 10.61
CA SER A 49 -26.64 22.28 11.35
C SER A 49 -27.30 23.37 10.52
N ALA A 50 -26.87 23.57 9.27
CA ALA A 50 -27.48 24.55 8.36
C ALA A 50 -28.94 24.20 8.05
N LEU A 51 -29.27 22.91 7.86
CA LEU A 51 -30.64 22.45 7.71
C LEU A 51 -31.49 22.76 8.96
N ALA A 52 -30.95 22.55 10.17
CA ALA A 52 -31.68 22.87 11.40
C ALA A 52 -31.99 24.37 11.53
N ILE A 53 -31.05 25.24 11.13
CA ILE A 53 -31.29 26.69 11.07
C ILE A 53 -32.37 27.01 10.04
N TYR A 54 -32.33 26.38 8.86
CA TYR A 54 -33.35 26.54 7.83
C TYR A 54 -34.76 26.13 8.31
N LEU A 55 -34.86 25.10 9.15
CA LEU A 55 -36.11 24.66 9.80
C LEU A 55 -36.48 25.50 11.04
N GLU A 56 -35.86 26.66 11.23
CA GLU A 56 -36.06 27.60 12.34
C GLU A 56 -35.65 27.05 13.73
N TRP A 57 -34.95 25.92 13.80
CA TRP A 57 -34.40 25.35 15.04
C TRP A 57 -33.03 25.96 15.36
N ASN A 58 -33.00 27.28 15.49
CA ASN A 58 -31.78 28.08 15.58
C ASN A 58 -30.84 27.64 16.72
N SER A 59 -31.37 27.38 17.92
CA SER A 59 -30.58 26.97 19.07
C SER A 59 -29.84 25.65 18.84
N LEU A 60 -30.54 24.65 18.31
CA LEU A 60 -29.94 23.35 17.94
C LEU A 60 -28.93 23.52 16.80
N GLY A 61 -29.29 24.31 15.78
CA GLY A 61 -28.43 24.63 14.65
C GLY A 61 -27.08 25.20 15.08
N TYR A 62 -27.08 26.25 15.91
CA TYR A 62 -25.84 26.86 16.43
C TYR A 62 -25.05 25.93 17.34
N LEU A 63 -25.72 25.13 18.19
CA LEU A 63 -25.06 24.14 19.03
C LEU A 63 -24.33 23.09 18.18
N LEU A 64 -25.02 22.51 17.20
CA LEU A 64 -24.44 21.55 16.26
C LEU A 64 -23.30 22.17 15.46
N LEU A 65 -23.44 23.42 15.01
CA LEU A 65 -22.38 24.12 14.29
C LEU A 65 -21.14 24.25 15.16
N GLY A 66 -21.29 24.77 16.38
CA GLY A 66 -20.20 24.93 17.33
C GLY A 66 -19.51 23.61 17.64
N PHE A 67 -20.28 22.55 17.88
CA PHE A 67 -19.74 21.22 18.13
C PHE A 67 -18.97 20.67 16.91
N PHE A 68 -19.59 20.60 15.74
CA PHE A 68 -18.95 19.99 14.56
C PHE A 68 -17.83 20.85 13.96
N ALA A 69 -17.94 22.18 14.01
CA ALA A 69 -16.92 23.07 13.45
C ALA A 69 -15.72 23.30 14.39
N LEU A 70 -15.90 23.20 15.71
CA LEU A 70 -14.80 23.40 16.68
C LEU A 70 -14.29 22.08 17.26
N PHE A 71 -15.18 21.26 17.82
CA PHE A 71 -14.76 20.07 18.58
C PHE A 71 -14.16 18.98 17.66
N ILE A 72 -14.77 18.72 16.50
CA ILE A 72 -14.27 17.66 15.60
C ILE A 72 -12.89 18.01 15.00
N PRO A 73 -12.61 19.23 14.51
CA PRO A 73 -11.26 19.59 14.08
C PRO A 73 -10.23 19.54 15.21
N ILE A 74 -10.57 19.98 16.43
CA ILE A 74 -9.68 19.91 17.59
C ILE A 74 -9.33 18.44 17.88
N THR A 75 -10.33 17.55 17.94
CA THR A 75 -10.07 16.12 18.14
C THR A 75 -9.25 15.51 17.00
N ALA A 76 -9.49 15.91 15.75
CA ALA A 76 -8.70 15.48 14.60
C ALA A 76 -7.22 15.90 14.69
N LEU A 77 -6.94 17.10 15.20
CA LEU A 77 -5.57 17.61 15.38
C LEU A 77 -4.79 16.88 16.48
N THR A 78 -5.49 16.44 17.54
CA THR A 78 -4.90 15.69 18.66
C THR A 78 -4.72 14.20 18.36
N ASP A 79 -5.42 13.66 17.36
CA ASP A 79 -5.40 12.24 17.08
C ASP A 79 -4.12 11.79 16.34
N ARG A 80 -3.30 11.03 17.06
CA ARG A 80 -2.04 10.48 16.56
C ARG A 80 -1.97 8.98 16.74
N LEU A 81 -1.30 8.34 15.80
CA LEU A 81 -0.84 6.96 15.91
C LEU A 81 0.57 6.97 16.48
N LEU A 82 0.76 6.30 17.62
CA LEU A 82 2.03 6.22 18.34
C LEU A 82 2.60 4.81 18.24
N PHE A 83 3.92 4.75 18.21
CA PHE A 83 4.68 3.52 18.30
C PHE A 83 5.71 3.63 19.43
N ASP A 84 5.60 2.75 20.43
CA ASP A 84 6.43 2.74 21.64
C ASP A 84 7.64 1.76 21.58
N GLY A 85 7.88 1.15 20.41
CA GLY A 85 8.88 0.10 20.22
C GLY A 85 8.32 -1.32 20.34
N LYS A 86 7.12 -1.53 20.89
CA LYS A 86 6.49 -2.85 21.06
C LYS A 86 5.05 -2.90 20.56
N ARG A 87 4.35 -1.77 20.57
CA ARG A 87 2.92 -1.62 20.29
C ARG A 87 2.68 -0.39 19.44
N VAL A 88 1.72 -0.54 18.53
CA VAL A 88 1.10 0.56 17.79
C VAL A 88 -0.25 0.84 18.45
N TYR A 89 -0.54 2.09 18.80
CA TYR A 89 -1.81 2.48 19.40
C TYR A 89 -2.24 3.89 18.98
N ARG A 90 -3.54 4.17 19.07
CA ARG A 90 -4.13 5.45 18.68
C ARG A 90 -4.52 6.27 19.91
N THR A 91 -4.26 7.57 19.87
CA THR A 91 -4.43 8.46 21.03
C THR A 91 -5.75 9.23 21.05
N GLY A 92 -6.40 9.43 19.90
CA GLY A 92 -7.60 10.24 19.79
C GLY A 92 -8.75 9.79 20.70
N ILE A 93 -9.56 10.76 21.14
CA ILE A 93 -10.72 10.54 22.01
C ILE A 93 -11.80 9.73 21.29
N LEU A 94 -12.15 10.10 20.05
CA LEU A 94 -13.18 9.40 19.26
C LEU A 94 -12.87 7.90 19.07
N PRO A 95 -11.64 7.49 18.71
CA PRO A 95 -11.25 6.08 18.68
C PRO A 95 -11.43 5.35 20.00
N LYS A 96 -11.14 5.99 21.14
CA LYS A 96 -11.31 5.37 22.47
C LYS A 96 -12.78 5.13 22.79
N ILE A 97 -13.64 6.12 22.52
CA ILE A 97 -15.09 5.99 22.69
C ILE A 97 -15.63 4.88 21.78
N TRP A 98 -15.24 4.90 20.49
CA TRP A 98 -15.64 3.88 19.53
C TRP A 98 -15.20 2.47 19.95
N ALA A 99 -13.97 2.37 20.47
CA ALA A 99 -13.44 1.10 20.94
C ALA A 99 -14.15 0.58 22.20
N TYR A 100 -14.54 1.48 23.09
CA TYR A 100 -15.34 1.16 24.26
C TYR A 100 -16.73 0.62 23.86
N ILE A 101 -17.42 1.30 22.94
CA ILE A 101 -18.75 0.90 22.46
C ILE A 101 -18.69 -0.48 21.76
N ASN A 102 -17.70 -0.70 20.90
CA ASN A 102 -17.59 -1.93 20.11
C ASN A 102 -16.73 -3.02 20.75
N LYS A 103 -16.33 -2.87 22.02
CA LYS A 103 -15.39 -3.77 22.71
C LYS A 103 -14.13 -4.09 21.89
N SER A 104 -13.69 -3.16 21.06
CA SER A 104 -12.54 -3.35 20.16
C SER A 104 -11.23 -2.89 20.80
N ARG A 105 -10.10 -3.39 20.29
CA ARG A 105 -8.78 -3.06 20.85
C ARG A 105 -8.22 -1.78 20.24
N ILE A 106 -7.64 -0.93 21.07
CA ILE A 106 -7.03 0.36 20.67
C ILE A 106 -5.52 0.22 20.40
N SER A 107 -4.94 -0.94 20.73
CA SER A 107 -3.51 -1.21 20.60
C SER A 107 -3.24 -2.57 19.95
N LEU A 108 -2.16 -2.64 19.16
CA LEU A 108 -1.67 -3.85 18.51
C LEU A 108 -0.19 -4.03 18.82
N LYS A 109 0.19 -5.18 19.38
CA LYS A 109 1.60 -5.57 19.55
C LYS A 109 2.20 -5.90 18.19
N ILE A 110 3.46 -5.56 17.94
CA ILE A 110 4.17 -5.91 16.68
C ILE A 110 4.16 -7.41 16.44
N SER A 111 4.40 -8.21 17.49
CA SER A 111 4.37 -9.68 17.42
C SER A 111 2.98 -10.26 17.11
N SER A 112 1.94 -9.44 17.15
CA SER A 112 0.57 -9.80 16.81
C SER A 112 0.12 -9.23 15.46
N VAL A 113 1.01 -8.57 14.71
CA VAL A 113 0.73 -8.12 13.35
C VAL A 113 0.64 -9.35 12.45
N GLU A 114 -0.46 -9.44 11.73
CA GLU A 114 -0.80 -10.57 10.86
C GLU A 114 -0.55 -10.20 9.39
N GLN A 115 -0.77 -8.94 9.01
CA GLN A 115 -0.60 -8.47 7.64
C GLN A 115 -0.19 -6.99 7.60
N VAL A 116 0.70 -6.64 6.68
CA VAL A 116 1.02 -5.24 6.32
C VAL A 116 0.86 -5.05 4.83
N GLU A 117 -0.03 -4.13 4.45
CA GLU A 117 -0.30 -3.78 3.06
C GLU A 117 0.08 -2.33 2.83
N THR A 118 0.81 -2.04 1.75
CA THR A 118 1.08 -0.67 1.33
C THR A 118 0.60 -0.40 -0.09
N GLN A 119 -0.32 0.54 -0.21
CA GLN A 119 -0.84 1.04 -1.48
C GLN A 119 -0.11 2.31 -1.89
N ALA A 120 0.33 2.38 -3.14
CA ALA A 120 0.94 3.58 -3.71
C ALA A 120 -0.03 4.25 -4.70
N THR A 121 -0.45 5.47 -4.39
CA THR A 121 -1.31 6.30 -5.24
C THR A 121 -0.50 7.42 -5.88
N ARG A 122 -0.70 7.65 -7.18
CA ARG A 122 -0.03 8.72 -7.92
C ARG A 122 -0.90 9.97 -7.86
N MET A 123 -0.38 11.07 -7.32
CA MET A 123 -1.17 12.29 -7.08
C MET A 123 -1.04 13.32 -8.21
N LEU A 124 0.18 13.60 -8.67
CA LEU A 124 0.45 14.62 -9.68
C LEU A 124 1.76 14.32 -10.42
N LYS A 125 1.80 14.66 -11.72
CA LYS A 125 3.03 14.69 -12.52
C LYS A 125 3.36 16.15 -12.84
N ARG A 126 4.57 16.62 -12.52
CA ARG A 126 5.07 17.96 -12.92
C ARG A 126 6.54 17.83 -13.32
N GLY A 127 6.87 18.17 -14.56
CA GLY A 127 8.25 18.16 -15.09
C GLY A 127 8.98 16.82 -14.87
N GLY A 128 8.42 15.72 -15.37
CA GLY A 128 9.01 14.38 -15.20
C GLY A 128 9.01 13.79 -13.77
N LYS A 129 8.60 14.56 -12.75
CA LYS A 129 8.50 14.10 -11.35
C LYS A 129 7.09 13.64 -11.03
N VAL A 130 6.99 12.44 -10.45
CA VAL A 130 5.71 11.84 -10.02
C VAL A 130 5.61 11.87 -8.49
N HIS A 131 4.61 12.53 -7.95
CA HIS A 131 4.39 12.50 -6.51
C HIS A 131 3.61 11.25 -6.10
N TYR A 132 4.28 10.35 -5.35
CA TYR A 132 3.66 9.17 -4.76
C TYR A 132 3.13 9.48 -3.36
N ARG A 133 1.87 9.10 -3.13
CA ARG A 133 1.28 9.02 -1.80
C ARG A 133 1.08 7.56 -1.43
N TYR A 134 1.79 7.12 -0.40
CA TYR A 134 1.70 5.79 0.16
C TYR A 134 0.65 5.75 1.27
N LYS A 135 -0.14 4.69 1.31
CA LYS A 135 -1.06 4.39 2.40
C LYS A 135 -0.72 3.00 2.91
N THR A 136 -0.31 2.92 4.17
CA THR A 136 0.05 1.67 4.82
C THR A 136 -1.06 1.28 5.81
N THR A 137 -1.45 0.02 5.72
CA THR A 137 -2.43 -0.61 6.60
C THR A 137 -1.75 -1.74 7.37
N ILE A 138 -1.72 -1.64 8.69
CA ILE A 138 -1.25 -2.71 9.57
C ILE A 138 -2.47 -3.38 10.18
N ARG A 139 -2.61 -4.70 10.00
CA ARG A 139 -3.73 -5.48 10.51
C ARG A 139 -3.25 -6.55 11.49
N GLY A 140 -4.05 -6.78 12.53
CA GLY A 140 -3.90 -7.93 13.40
C GLY A 140 -4.94 -7.95 14.50
N LYS A 141 -5.37 -9.14 14.94
CA LYS A 141 -6.32 -9.32 16.06
C LYS A 141 -7.57 -8.42 15.93
N SER A 142 -8.16 -8.38 14.75
CA SER A 142 -9.36 -7.59 14.42
C SER A 142 -9.19 -6.06 14.53
N VAL A 143 -7.95 -5.56 14.63
CA VAL A 143 -7.64 -4.14 14.58
C VAL A 143 -6.90 -3.82 13.30
N SER A 144 -7.24 -2.68 12.70
CA SER A 144 -6.49 -2.13 11.56
C SER A 144 -6.06 -0.70 11.86
N PHE A 145 -4.78 -0.42 11.63
CA PHE A 145 -4.22 0.92 11.69
C PHE A 145 -3.85 1.40 10.30
N ASN A 146 -4.43 2.52 9.90
CA ASN A 146 -4.19 3.14 8.62
C ASN A 146 -3.40 4.44 8.82
N PHE A 147 -2.29 4.57 8.11
CA PHE A 147 -1.53 5.82 8.06
C PHE A 147 -1.00 6.07 6.66
N ALA A 148 -0.81 7.34 6.31
CA ALA A 148 -0.47 7.75 4.96
C ALA A 148 0.79 8.61 4.93
N SER A 149 1.52 8.57 3.82
CA SER A 149 2.69 9.40 3.59
C SER A 149 2.29 10.87 3.51
N GLY A 150 2.92 11.69 4.34
CA GLY A 150 2.72 13.14 4.36
C GLY A 150 3.90 13.94 4.88
N GLY A 151 5.05 13.31 5.14
CA GLY A 151 6.21 14.00 5.70
C GLY A 151 7.27 13.06 6.25
N GLU A 152 8.14 13.61 7.09
CA GLU A 152 9.21 12.90 7.78
C GLU A 152 8.67 11.86 8.77
N ASP A 153 7.59 12.18 9.49
CA ASP A 153 6.92 11.29 10.44
C ASP A 153 6.59 9.91 9.84
N TYR A 154 6.13 9.87 8.59
CA TYR A 154 5.86 8.61 7.88
C TYR A 154 7.12 7.79 7.64
N ARG A 155 8.20 8.45 7.21
CA ARG A 155 9.48 7.78 6.96
C ARG A 155 10.08 7.26 8.26
N ASN A 156 10.04 8.06 9.31
CA ASN A 156 10.48 7.67 10.65
C ASN A 156 9.66 6.50 11.18
N MET A 157 8.34 6.51 10.97
CA MET A 157 7.46 5.41 11.38
C MET A 157 7.81 4.11 10.64
N ILE A 158 7.99 4.16 9.31
CA ILE A 158 8.36 2.98 8.52
C ILE A 158 9.74 2.44 8.92
N ARG A 159 10.74 3.31 9.02
CA ARG A 159 12.12 2.93 9.39
C ARG A 159 12.19 2.27 10.76
N THR A 160 11.25 2.60 11.66
CA THR A 160 11.21 2.01 12.99
C THR A 160 10.38 0.71 13.02
N ILE A 161 9.21 0.69 12.37
CA ILE A 161 8.29 -0.46 12.44
C ILE A 161 8.70 -1.60 11.52
N PHE A 162 8.98 -1.34 10.24
CA PHE A 162 9.11 -2.40 9.23
C PHE A 162 10.30 -3.35 9.48
N PRO A 163 11.47 -2.89 9.96
CA PRO A 163 12.56 -3.80 10.32
C PRO A 163 12.22 -4.75 11.48
N MET A 164 11.23 -4.42 12.31
CA MET A 164 10.79 -5.26 13.44
C MET A 164 9.75 -6.33 13.05
N ILE A 165 9.27 -6.31 11.80
CA ILE A 165 8.25 -7.22 11.27
C ILE A 165 8.92 -8.23 10.32
N SER A 166 8.53 -9.50 10.41
CA SER A 166 9.04 -10.55 9.50
C SER A 166 8.69 -10.22 8.05
N GLU A 167 9.61 -10.52 7.13
CA GLU A 167 9.43 -10.31 5.70
C GLU A 167 8.22 -11.09 5.14
N ASN A 168 7.86 -12.21 5.76
CA ASN A 168 6.68 -13.01 5.40
C ASN A 168 5.34 -12.30 5.65
N ILE A 169 5.33 -11.26 6.50
CA ILE A 169 4.14 -10.45 6.82
C ILE A 169 4.06 -9.22 5.90
N LEU A 170 5.19 -8.74 5.40
CA LEU A 170 5.28 -7.53 4.58
C LEU A 170 4.97 -7.84 3.12
N ASP A 171 4.03 -7.09 2.55
CA ASP A 171 3.84 -7.14 1.10
C ASP A 171 5.06 -6.60 0.34
N ASN A 172 5.14 -6.96 -0.94
CA ASN A 172 6.23 -6.60 -1.84
C ASN A 172 6.50 -5.09 -1.93
N ARG A 173 5.51 -4.25 -1.62
CA ARG A 173 5.63 -2.78 -1.58
C ARG A 173 6.17 -2.29 -0.25
N SER A 174 5.71 -2.85 0.86
CA SER A 174 6.20 -2.52 2.20
C SER A 174 7.67 -2.89 2.35
N ILE A 175 8.11 -3.99 1.74
CA ILE A 175 9.52 -4.36 1.69
C ILE A 175 10.36 -3.32 0.94
N GLU A 176 9.89 -2.85 -0.22
CA GLU A 176 10.60 -1.76 -0.93
C GLU A 176 10.75 -0.52 -0.05
N LEU A 177 9.69 -0.15 0.68
CA LEU A 177 9.74 1.00 1.57
C LEU A 177 10.67 0.74 2.76
N ARG A 178 10.71 -0.47 3.31
CA ARG A 178 11.68 -0.85 4.35
C ARG A 178 13.10 -0.64 3.84
N ASP A 179 13.39 -1.12 2.63
CA ASP A 179 14.75 -1.23 2.11
C ASP A 179 15.26 0.10 1.52
N TYR A 180 14.38 0.91 0.90
CA TYR A 180 14.77 2.05 0.07
C TYR A 180 14.10 3.39 0.42
N ILE A 181 13.36 3.51 1.53
CA ILE A 181 12.76 4.81 1.90
C ILE A 181 13.83 5.80 2.38
N SER A 182 14.19 6.75 1.50
CA SER A 182 15.08 7.86 1.81
C SER A 182 14.40 9.21 1.75
N GLU A 183 15.08 10.24 2.27
CA GLU A 183 14.60 11.61 2.17
C GLU A 183 14.80 12.12 0.74
N PRO A 184 13.75 12.62 0.06
CA PRO A 184 13.86 12.99 -1.35
C PRO A 184 14.99 13.99 -1.65
N LYS A 185 15.27 14.91 -0.72
CA LYS A 185 16.38 15.86 -0.86
C LYS A 185 17.73 15.15 -0.82
N GLN A 186 17.94 14.27 0.15
CA GLN A 186 19.17 13.48 0.27
C GLN A 186 19.37 12.58 -0.96
N THR A 187 18.31 11.96 -1.46
CA THR A 187 18.37 11.13 -2.67
C THR A 187 18.83 11.92 -3.90
N LEU A 188 18.34 13.16 -4.06
CA LEU A 188 18.75 14.03 -5.16
C LEU A 188 20.21 14.49 -5.02
N ILE A 189 20.67 14.77 -3.80
CA ILE A 189 22.09 15.08 -3.53
C ILE A 189 22.95 13.86 -3.92
N ASN A 190 22.59 12.66 -3.47
CA ASN A 190 23.31 11.44 -3.82
C ASN A 190 23.34 11.20 -5.35
N ALA A 191 22.24 11.52 -6.05
CA ALA A 191 22.19 11.45 -7.50
C ALA A 191 23.15 12.45 -8.18
N SER A 192 23.25 13.67 -7.64
CA SER A 192 24.21 14.66 -8.14
C SER A 192 25.66 14.24 -7.92
N LEU A 193 25.98 13.62 -6.77
CA LEU A 193 27.31 13.08 -6.47
C LEU A 193 27.72 11.97 -7.44
N GLU A 194 26.76 11.14 -7.87
CA GLU A 194 26.97 10.09 -8.88
C GLU A 194 26.87 10.62 -10.33
N ASN A 195 26.90 11.94 -10.52
CA ASN A 195 26.81 12.63 -11.81
C ASN A 195 25.59 12.19 -12.65
N ILE A 196 24.44 11.97 -11.99
CA ILE A 196 23.17 11.68 -12.66
C ILE A 196 22.52 13.02 -13.04
N PRO A 197 22.24 13.26 -14.34
CA PRO A 197 21.65 14.52 -14.77
C PRO A 197 20.27 14.79 -14.12
N PRO A 198 19.87 16.06 -13.97
CA PRO A 198 18.53 16.42 -13.52
C PRO A 198 17.46 15.97 -14.52
N ALA A 199 16.24 15.78 -14.03
CA ALA A 199 15.12 15.29 -14.85
C ALA A 199 14.84 16.18 -16.08
N ASP A 200 15.00 17.49 -15.95
CA ASP A 200 14.75 18.45 -17.04
C ASP A 200 15.70 18.25 -18.23
N VAL A 201 16.96 17.88 -17.96
CA VAL A 201 17.94 17.56 -19.00
C VAL A 201 17.60 16.22 -19.66
N LEU A 202 17.19 15.23 -18.86
CA LEU A 202 16.85 13.90 -19.34
C LEU A 202 15.55 13.89 -20.16
N GLU A 203 14.57 14.76 -19.87
CA GLU A 203 13.28 14.76 -20.56
C GLU A 203 13.43 15.01 -22.08
N ASN A 204 14.34 15.91 -22.46
CA ASN A 204 14.66 16.18 -23.87
C ASN A 204 15.33 14.97 -24.53
N SER A 205 16.30 14.35 -23.85
CA SER A 205 17.01 13.17 -24.37
C SER A 205 16.12 11.93 -24.50
N PHE A 206 15.15 11.73 -23.59
CA PHE A 206 14.24 10.58 -23.64
C PHE A 206 13.18 10.66 -24.74
N ARG A 207 12.79 11.87 -25.18
CA ARG A 207 11.91 12.05 -26.35
C ARG A 207 12.64 11.71 -27.66
N GLU A 208 13.94 11.96 -27.71
CA GLU A 208 14.80 11.68 -28.88
C GLU A 208 15.40 10.26 -28.89
N LEU A 209 15.22 9.48 -27.82
CA LEU A 209 15.76 8.11 -27.66
C LEU A 209 15.03 7.05 -28.50
N GLN A 210 14.73 7.36 -29.77
CA GLN A 210 14.66 6.36 -30.83
C GLN A 210 16.08 6.03 -31.30
N ILE A 211 16.62 4.92 -30.79
CA ILE A 211 17.53 4.02 -31.50
C ILE A 211 18.82 4.70 -32.02
N LYS A 212 19.78 4.94 -31.12
CA LYS A 212 21.18 4.69 -31.47
C LYS A 212 21.88 4.06 -30.26
N SER A 213 22.11 2.76 -30.39
CA SER A 213 22.99 1.96 -29.53
C SER A 213 24.43 2.48 -29.72
N ARG A 214 24.73 3.65 -29.17
CA ARG A 214 26.12 4.11 -29.05
C ARG A 214 26.69 3.40 -27.83
N ARG A 215 27.36 2.28 -28.08
CA ARG A 215 28.42 1.75 -27.21
C ARG A 215 29.55 2.80 -27.22
N GLU A 216 29.32 3.94 -26.60
CA GLU A 216 30.38 4.88 -26.30
C GLU A 216 31.05 4.39 -25.02
N ASN A 217 32.24 3.81 -25.24
CA ASN A 217 33.35 3.65 -24.31
C ASN A 217 33.05 4.02 -22.85
N VAL A 218 32.63 3.03 -22.07
CA VAL A 218 32.55 3.07 -20.60
C VAL A 218 33.95 3.09 -19.95
N SER A 219 35.01 3.27 -20.76
CA SER A 219 36.40 3.32 -20.29
C SER A 219 36.76 4.61 -19.55
N ASP A 220 35.95 5.67 -19.63
CA ASP A 220 36.24 6.96 -18.96
C ASP A 220 35.51 7.16 -17.61
N ALA A 221 34.80 6.14 -17.12
CA ALA A 221 34.16 6.20 -15.81
C ALA A 221 35.12 5.83 -14.67
N GLY A 222 36.26 6.53 -14.60
CA GLY A 222 36.94 6.97 -13.39
C GLY A 222 37.27 5.92 -12.31
N ASN A 223 38.55 5.60 -12.24
CA ASN A 223 39.43 5.38 -11.08
C ASN A 223 38.91 5.83 -9.67
N ASP A 224 37.81 5.25 -9.16
CA ASP A 224 37.25 5.58 -7.83
C ASP A 224 37.62 4.54 -6.75
N GLY A 225 38.54 3.62 -7.05
CA GLY A 225 39.02 2.56 -6.13
C GLY A 225 37.97 1.51 -5.70
N ARG A 226 36.68 1.73 -5.95
CA ARG A 226 35.58 0.80 -5.62
C ARG A 226 35.51 -0.38 -6.58
N SER A 227 35.12 -1.54 -6.06
CA SER A 227 34.81 -2.70 -6.91
C SER A 227 33.63 -2.40 -7.83
N ILE A 228 33.64 -2.96 -9.04
CA ILE A 228 32.50 -2.88 -9.98
C ILE A 228 31.21 -3.35 -9.29
N GLU A 229 31.30 -4.36 -8.42
CA GLU A 229 30.16 -4.91 -7.70
C GLU A 229 29.56 -3.91 -6.69
N GLU A 230 30.41 -3.23 -5.92
CA GLU A 230 29.99 -2.20 -4.97
C GLU A 230 29.35 -1.02 -5.69
N ARG A 231 29.91 -0.62 -6.83
CA ARG A 231 29.36 0.45 -7.66
C ARG A 231 27.99 0.08 -8.22
N VAL A 232 27.82 -1.14 -8.73
CA VAL A 232 26.53 -1.63 -9.22
C VAL A 232 25.50 -1.68 -8.10
N LEU A 233 25.88 -2.15 -6.92
CA LEU A 233 25.01 -2.20 -5.75
C LEU A 233 24.58 -0.79 -5.31
N GLY A 234 25.52 0.15 -5.25
CA GLY A 234 25.27 1.56 -4.92
C GLY A 234 24.31 2.21 -5.92
N LEU A 235 24.56 2.05 -7.23
CA LEU A 235 23.68 2.57 -8.27
C LEU A 235 22.29 1.94 -8.23
N ARG A 236 22.20 0.61 -8.01
CA ARG A 236 20.91 -0.09 -7.88
C ARG A 236 20.11 0.45 -6.70
N ARG A 237 20.75 0.63 -5.54
CA ARG A 237 20.11 1.21 -4.35
C ARG A 237 19.64 2.63 -4.63
N LEU A 238 20.51 3.50 -5.13
CA LEU A 238 20.19 4.89 -5.48
C LEU A 238 19.03 4.95 -6.50
N ALA A 239 19.02 4.07 -7.50
CA ALA A 239 17.96 4.02 -8.49
C ALA A 239 16.60 3.66 -7.86
N ASN A 240 16.56 2.71 -6.93
CA ASN A 240 15.35 2.38 -6.18
C ASN A 240 14.88 3.52 -5.27
N GLU A 241 15.80 4.18 -4.58
CA GLU A 241 15.50 5.38 -3.77
C GLU A 241 14.91 6.51 -4.63
N LEU A 242 15.53 6.80 -5.79
CA LEU A 242 15.03 7.80 -6.74
C LEU A 242 13.62 7.45 -7.24
N ARG A 243 13.36 6.17 -7.53
CA ARG A 243 12.03 5.70 -7.95
C ARG A 243 10.97 5.95 -6.88
N LEU A 244 11.25 5.61 -5.62
CA LEU A 244 10.32 5.85 -4.51
C LEU A 244 10.12 7.34 -4.23
N SER A 245 11.16 8.16 -4.45
CA SER A 245 11.06 9.62 -4.32
C SER A 245 10.24 10.30 -5.42
N GLY A 246 9.97 9.59 -6.53
CA GLY A 246 9.23 10.12 -7.68
C GLY A 246 10.07 10.61 -8.85
N SER A 247 11.40 10.58 -8.74
CA SER A 247 12.34 11.00 -9.79
C SER A 247 12.58 9.88 -10.80
N LEU A 248 11.55 9.54 -11.58
CA LEU A 248 11.54 8.35 -12.44
C LEU A 248 12.58 8.39 -13.56
N LEU A 249 12.76 9.53 -14.23
CA LEU A 249 13.76 9.66 -15.31
C LEU A 249 15.20 9.46 -14.81
N GLN A 250 15.53 10.06 -13.66
CA GLN A 250 16.84 9.90 -13.04
C GLN A 250 17.06 8.46 -12.57
N SER A 251 16.02 7.82 -12.02
CA SER A 251 16.07 6.40 -11.66
C SER A 251 16.33 5.51 -12.86
N LEU A 252 15.65 5.75 -14.00
CA LEU A 252 15.87 5.00 -15.24
C LEU A 252 17.31 5.16 -15.75
N GLU A 253 17.87 6.37 -15.73
CA GLU A 253 19.26 6.58 -16.13
C GLU A 253 20.24 5.88 -15.17
N THR A 254 19.96 5.93 -13.87
CA THR A 254 20.78 5.25 -12.85
C THR A 254 20.76 3.72 -13.05
N PHE A 255 19.58 3.15 -13.31
CA PHE A 255 19.46 1.73 -13.67
C PHE A 255 20.14 1.40 -14.99
N ARG A 256 20.06 2.29 -16.01
CA ARG A 256 20.76 2.11 -17.28
C ARG A 256 22.27 2.02 -17.06
N ARG A 257 22.85 2.92 -16.27
CA ARG A 257 24.29 2.90 -15.92
C ARG A 257 24.68 1.63 -15.18
N ALA A 258 23.88 1.20 -14.19
CA ALA A 258 24.12 -0.07 -13.50
C ALA A 258 24.04 -1.27 -14.46
N ALA A 259 23.08 -1.28 -15.38
CA ALA A 259 22.87 -2.35 -16.34
C ALA A 259 23.97 -2.40 -17.42
N LEU A 260 24.63 -1.28 -17.74
CA LEU A 260 25.81 -1.26 -18.58
C LEU A 260 27.01 -1.97 -17.92
N LEU A 261 27.14 -1.84 -16.60
CA LEU A 261 28.21 -2.48 -15.83
C LEU A 261 27.96 -3.98 -15.62
N LYS A 262 26.73 -4.36 -15.25
CA LYS A 262 26.37 -5.77 -14.98
C LYS A 262 25.05 -6.14 -15.66
N PRO A 263 25.02 -6.32 -16.99
CA PRO A 263 23.78 -6.55 -17.74
C PRO A 263 23.11 -7.87 -17.41
N ALA A 264 23.84 -8.84 -16.84
CA ALA A 264 23.38 -10.19 -16.52
C ALA A 264 22.80 -10.36 -15.10
N ASP A 265 22.89 -9.34 -14.25
CA ASP A 265 22.38 -9.44 -12.87
C ASP A 265 20.84 -9.50 -12.86
N ALA A 266 20.30 -10.60 -12.34
CA ALA A 266 18.87 -10.85 -12.31
C ALA A 266 18.15 -9.84 -11.41
N TRP A 267 18.68 -9.58 -10.20
CA TRP A 267 18.07 -8.65 -9.26
C TRP A 267 18.01 -7.22 -9.78
N LEU A 268 19.08 -6.78 -10.46
CA LEU A 268 19.12 -5.48 -11.11
C LEU A 268 18.03 -5.36 -12.18
N LEU A 269 17.85 -6.39 -13.01
CA LEU A 269 16.83 -6.41 -14.05
C LEU A 269 15.42 -6.43 -13.47
N PHE A 270 15.18 -7.13 -12.37
CA PHE A 270 13.92 -7.11 -11.66
C PHE A 270 13.56 -5.70 -11.19
N ASP A 271 14.45 -5.03 -10.47
CA ASP A 271 14.20 -3.68 -9.96
C ASP A 271 14.07 -2.66 -11.10
N PHE A 272 14.87 -2.82 -12.16
CA PHE A 272 14.77 -1.99 -13.36
C PHE A 272 13.43 -2.18 -14.07
N ALA A 273 12.94 -3.41 -14.19
CA ALA A 273 11.62 -3.70 -14.75
C ALA A 273 10.50 -3.00 -13.96
N ARG A 274 10.57 -3.01 -12.62
CA ARG A 274 9.61 -2.30 -11.76
C ARG A 274 9.67 -0.77 -11.93
N CYS A 275 10.87 -0.23 -12.16
CA CYS A 275 11.03 1.18 -12.51
C CYS A 275 10.38 1.51 -13.86
N LEU A 276 10.65 0.70 -14.88
CA LEU A 276 10.03 0.85 -16.20
C LEU A 276 8.50 0.77 -16.11
N GLN A 277 7.96 -0.12 -15.29
CA GLN A 277 6.52 -0.22 -15.07
C GLN A 277 5.95 1.03 -14.39
N SER A 278 6.64 1.55 -13.37
CA SER A 278 6.24 2.78 -12.68
C SER A 278 6.22 3.97 -13.64
N PHE A 279 7.22 4.05 -14.52
CA PHE A 279 7.33 5.08 -15.55
C PHE A 279 6.27 4.90 -16.65
N ALA A 280 6.10 3.68 -17.18
CA ALA A 280 5.08 3.34 -18.18
C ALA A 280 3.67 3.70 -17.70
N GLY A 281 3.37 3.41 -16.43
CA GLY A 281 2.11 3.80 -15.81
C GLY A 281 1.94 5.31 -15.72
N SER A 282 3.01 6.06 -15.46
CA SER A 282 2.97 7.53 -15.40
C SER A 282 2.77 8.18 -16.76
N GLU A 283 3.36 7.61 -17.82
CA GLU A 283 3.23 8.06 -19.20
C GLU A 283 2.02 7.45 -19.94
N ARG A 284 1.32 6.50 -19.31
CA ARG A 284 0.27 5.68 -19.95
C ARG A 284 0.72 5.04 -21.27
N ASN A 285 1.95 4.53 -21.29
CA ASN A 285 2.58 3.99 -22.50
C ASN A 285 2.66 2.45 -22.48
N GLY A 286 1.74 1.80 -23.21
CA GLY A 286 1.68 0.34 -23.30
C GLY A 286 2.89 -0.33 -23.97
N LYS A 287 3.69 0.40 -24.78
CA LYS A 287 4.95 -0.14 -25.34
C LYS A 287 6.02 -0.26 -24.25
N LEU A 288 6.10 0.71 -23.35
CA LEU A 288 7.02 0.66 -22.20
C LEU A 288 6.60 -0.40 -21.19
N GLU A 289 5.30 -0.59 -21.00
CA GLU A 289 4.77 -1.65 -20.15
C GLU A 289 5.16 -3.04 -20.66
N ARG A 290 4.99 -3.31 -21.97
CA ARG A 290 5.47 -4.56 -22.58
C ARG A 290 6.98 -4.76 -22.44
N LYS A 291 7.77 -3.69 -22.52
CA LYS A 291 9.23 -3.76 -22.26
C LYS A 291 9.54 -4.08 -20.81
N ALA A 292 8.81 -3.52 -19.85
CA ALA A 292 8.97 -3.82 -18.43
C ALA A 292 8.70 -5.32 -18.18
N VAL A 293 7.61 -5.85 -18.73
CA VAL A 293 7.29 -7.29 -18.65
C VAL A 293 8.40 -8.13 -19.29
N ALA A 294 8.87 -7.79 -20.49
CA ALA A 294 9.96 -8.51 -21.15
C ALA A 294 11.26 -8.53 -20.31
N MET A 295 11.58 -7.42 -19.65
CA MET A 295 12.72 -7.32 -18.74
C MET A 295 12.55 -8.18 -17.48
N MET A 296 11.33 -8.24 -16.94
CA MET A 296 10.99 -9.13 -15.83
C MET A 296 11.16 -10.61 -16.21
N ARG A 297 10.75 -10.98 -17.43
CA ARG A 297 10.97 -12.32 -17.99
C ARG A 297 12.46 -12.64 -18.15
N LEU A 298 13.27 -11.65 -18.52
CA LEU A 298 14.72 -11.81 -18.59
C LEU A 298 15.34 -12.01 -17.21
N SER A 299 14.88 -11.25 -16.20
CA SER A 299 15.27 -11.45 -14.80
C SER A 299 14.96 -12.85 -14.32
N GLU A 300 13.74 -13.34 -14.56
CA GLU A 300 13.30 -14.69 -14.18
C GLU A 300 14.17 -15.80 -14.80
N LYS A 301 14.55 -15.65 -16.07
CA LYS A 301 15.47 -16.59 -16.74
C LYS A 301 16.85 -16.60 -16.09
N ARG A 302 17.31 -15.45 -15.59
CA ARG A 302 18.64 -15.27 -14.99
C ARG A 302 18.68 -15.51 -13.49
N ALA A 303 17.53 -15.60 -12.83
CA ALA A 303 17.42 -15.84 -11.40
C ALA A 303 18.00 -17.20 -10.97
N GLY A 304 18.09 -18.17 -11.89
CA GLY A 304 18.60 -19.52 -11.57
C GLY A 304 17.76 -20.14 -10.43
N ASN A 305 18.44 -20.46 -9.33
CA ASN A 305 17.86 -21.04 -8.10
C ASN A 305 17.75 -20.02 -6.95
N ASP A 306 17.78 -18.72 -7.24
CA ASP A 306 17.55 -17.67 -6.23
C ASP A 306 16.06 -17.64 -5.83
N GLY A 307 15.72 -18.39 -4.78
CA GLY A 307 14.35 -18.53 -4.30
C GLY A 307 13.72 -17.21 -3.86
N ASP A 308 14.47 -16.33 -3.21
CA ASP A 308 13.97 -15.03 -2.75
C ASP A 308 13.58 -14.15 -3.94
N LEU A 309 14.42 -14.11 -4.98
CA LEU A 309 14.10 -13.39 -6.20
C LEU A 309 12.89 -14.01 -6.92
N LEU A 310 12.81 -15.34 -7.01
CA LEU A 310 11.69 -16.03 -7.63
C LEU A 310 10.37 -15.74 -6.90
N VAL A 311 10.35 -15.76 -5.56
CA VAL A 311 9.17 -15.38 -4.78
C VAL A 311 8.77 -13.93 -5.07
N ARG A 312 9.72 -12.99 -5.08
CA ARG A 312 9.41 -11.58 -5.38
C ARG A 312 8.93 -11.37 -6.81
N LEU A 313 9.47 -12.12 -7.77
CA LEU A 313 9.00 -12.14 -9.16
C LEU A 313 7.57 -12.68 -9.25
N GLY A 314 7.26 -13.78 -8.56
CA GLY A 314 5.92 -14.38 -8.52
C GLY A 314 4.88 -13.40 -7.96
N GLU A 315 5.18 -12.78 -6.82
CA GLU A 315 4.33 -11.75 -6.22
C GLU A 315 4.17 -10.53 -7.15
N ASN A 316 5.22 -10.14 -7.88
CA ASN A 316 5.10 -9.05 -8.82
C ASN A 316 4.23 -9.43 -10.03
N TYR A 317 4.45 -10.59 -10.64
CA TYR A 317 3.59 -11.10 -11.72
C TYR A 317 2.12 -11.17 -11.30
N PHE A 318 1.85 -11.59 -10.05
CA PHE A 318 0.51 -11.59 -9.48
C PHE A 318 -0.10 -10.19 -9.45
N GLN A 319 0.64 -9.20 -8.93
CA GLN A 319 0.18 -7.80 -8.82
C GLN A 319 -0.11 -7.15 -10.17
N ILE A 320 0.59 -7.54 -11.24
CA ILE A 320 0.49 -6.89 -12.55
C ILE A 320 -0.55 -7.53 -13.48
N GLY A 321 -1.13 -8.67 -13.10
CA GLY A 321 -2.11 -9.35 -13.95
C GLY A 321 -1.64 -10.66 -14.61
N GLU A 322 -0.37 -11.04 -14.46
CA GLU A 322 0.23 -12.17 -15.19
C GLU A 322 0.15 -13.47 -14.36
N TRP A 323 -1.05 -13.90 -14.02
CA TRP A 323 -1.30 -14.91 -12.97
C TRP A 323 -0.79 -16.31 -13.32
N GLN A 324 -0.98 -16.74 -14.57
CA GLN A 324 -0.46 -18.04 -15.03
C GLN A 324 1.05 -18.12 -14.82
N ARG A 325 1.76 -17.03 -15.15
CA ARG A 325 3.20 -16.95 -14.98
C ARG A 325 3.60 -16.85 -13.52
N ALA A 326 2.85 -16.10 -12.71
CA ALA A 326 3.06 -16.05 -11.27
C ALA A 326 3.01 -17.46 -10.64
N GLY A 327 2.02 -18.28 -11.01
CA GLY A 327 1.92 -19.68 -10.56
C GLY A 327 3.16 -20.50 -10.93
N ILE A 328 3.61 -20.44 -12.19
CA ILE A 328 4.83 -21.13 -12.65
C ILE A 328 6.06 -20.68 -11.86
N VAL A 329 6.18 -19.38 -11.59
CA VAL A 329 7.34 -18.82 -10.87
C VAL A 329 7.32 -19.19 -9.39
N PHE A 330 6.16 -19.21 -8.75
CA PHE A 330 6.03 -19.70 -7.37
C PHE A 330 6.35 -21.19 -7.27
N GLN A 331 5.89 -22.01 -8.21
CA GLN A 331 6.22 -23.43 -8.28
C GLN A 331 7.73 -23.63 -8.47
N LYS A 332 8.35 -22.87 -9.38
CA LYS A 332 9.81 -22.87 -9.56
C LYS A 332 10.55 -22.45 -8.29
N ALA A 333 10.02 -21.49 -7.52
CA ALA A 333 10.63 -21.09 -6.24
C ALA A 333 10.62 -22.24 -5.22
N VAL A 334 9.50 -22.97 -5.14
CA VAL A 334 9.37 -24.17 -4.29
C VAL A 334 10.37 -25.25 -4.71
N GLU A 335 10.52 -25.51 -6.01
CA GLU A 335 11.44 -26.51 -6.52
C GLU A 335 12.92 -26.15 -6.30
N ALA A 336 13.26 -24.86 -6.35
CA ALA A 336 14.65 -24.40 -6.29
C ALA A 336 15.24 -24.35 -4.87
N VAL A 337 14.47 -23.85 -3.89
CA VAL A 337 14.95 -23.58 -2.52
C VAL A 337 14.16 -24.34 -1.46
N GLY A 338 13.04 -24.95 -1.83
CA GLY A 338 12.09 -25.57 -0.92
C GLY A 338 10.90 -24.68 -0.62
N GLU A 339 10.00 -25.20 0.19
CA GLU A 339 8.73 -24.58 0.50
C GLU A 339 8.92 -23.44 1.51
N THR A 340 8.59 -22.23 1.10
CA THR A 340 8.58 -21.05 1.98
C THR A 340 7.15 -20.61 2.23
N PHE A 341 6.91 -19.93 3.35
CA PHE A 341 5.58 -19.39 3.67
C PHE A 341 5.02 -18.55 2.51
N ARG A 342 5.84 -17.68 1.92
CA ARG A 342 5.41 -16.78 0.82
C ARG A 342 5.16 -17.50 -0.49
N SER A 343 6.00 -18.47 -0.88
CA SER A 343 5.78 -19.22 -2.12
C SER A 343 4.47 -20.02 -2.05
N VAL A 344 4.23 -20.71 -0.94
CA VAL A 344 3.01 -21.50 -0.73
C VAL A 344 1.78 -20.60 -0.57
N LYS A 345 1.89 -19.47 0.14
CA LYS A 345 0.83 -18.45 0.18
C LYS A 345 0.50 -17.93 -1.23
N GLY A 346 1.51 -17.64 -2.04
CA GLY A 346 1.32 -17.22 -3.44
C GLY A 346 0.57 -18.27 -4.27
N LEU A 347 0.89 -19.56 -4.10
CA LEU A 347 0.14 -20.66 -4.73
C LEU A 347 -1.31 -20.74 -4.23
N ALA A 348 -1.57 -20.45 -2.94
CA ALA A 348 -2.93 -20.35 -2.41
C ALA A 348 -3.72 -19.20 -3.08
N GLU A 349 -3.10 -18.02 -3.25
CA GLU A 349 -3.72 -16.87 -3.92
C GLU A 349 -4.00 -17.14 -5.41
N ILE A 350 -3.13 -17.89 -6.09
CA ILE A 350 -3.36 -18.37 -7.46
C ILE A 350 -4.52 -19.37 -7.49
N ALA A 351 -4.54 -20.36 -6.60
CA ALA A 351 -5.63 -21.33 -6.52
C ALA A 351 -6.98 -20.67 -6.23
N LEU A 352 -7.01 -19.64 -5.38
CA LEU A 352 -8.21 -18.88 -5.04
C LEU A 352 -8.77 -18.20 -6.29
N ARG A 353 -7.89 -17.58 -7.07
CA ARG A 353 -8.26 -16.97 -8.34
C ARG A 353 -8.83 -17.98 -9.33
N GLU A 354 -8.29 -19.18 -9.37
CA GLU A 354 -8.75 -20.26 -10.25
C GLU A 354 -10.05 -20.91 -9.75
N GLY A 355 -10.58 -20.51 -8.59
CA GLY A 355 -11.78 -21.09 -7.99
C GLY A 355 -11.54 -22.49 -7.37
N LYS A 356 -10.28 -22.90 -7.19
CA LYS A 356 -9.92 -24.24 -6.68
C LYS A 356 -9.84 -24.24 -5.15
N ILE A 357 -10.99 -24.13 -4.47
CA ILE A 357 -11.05 -23.96 -3.01
C ILE A 357 -10.32 -25.06 -2.24
N ALA A 358 -10.41 -26.33 -2.66
CA ALA A 358 -9.64 -27.41 -2.04
C ALA A 358 -8.12 -27.18 -2.04
N HIS A 359 -7.59 -26.61 -3.14
CA HIS A 359 -6.16 -26.26 -3.23
C HIS A 359 -5.83 -25.04 -2.38
N VAL A 360 -6.76 -24.10 -2.21
CA VAL A 360 -6.62 -22.96 -1.30
C VAL A 360 -6.47 -23.45 0.15
N ILE A 361 -7.37 -24.34 0.59
CA ILE A 361 -7.33 -24.95 1.92
C ILE A 361 -6.01 -25.70 2.12
N HIS A 362 -5.63 -26.53 1.15
CA HIS A 362 -4.38 -27.29 1.21
C HIS A 362 -3.16 -26.38 1.35
N ASN A 363 -3.02 -25.37 0.48
CA ASN A 363 -1.88 -24.47 0.47
C ASN A 363 -1.85 -23.59 1.73
N PHE A 364 -2.98 -23.07 2.22
CA PHE A 364 -2.97 -22.32 3.49
C PHE A 364 -2.70 -23.20 4.71
N SER A 365 -3.17 -24.45 4.71
CA SER A 365 -2.84 -25.43 5.75
C SER A 365 -1.35 -25.74 5.75
N HIS A 366 -0.75 -25.79 4.56
CA HIS A 366 0.66 -25.96 4.42
C HIS A 366 1.45 -24.73 4.88
N ALA A 367 1.05 -23.52 4.45
CA ALA A 367 1.63 -22.26 4.92
C ALA A 367 1.54 -22.12 6.45
N ASN A 368 0.47 -22.63 7.06
CA ASN A 368 0.30 -22.65 8.52
C ASN A 368 1.41 -23.45 9.24
N ARG A 369 1.88 -24.55 8.64
CA ARG A 369 3.01 -25.35 9.16
C ARG A 369 4.34 -24.63 9.00
N LEU A 370 4.50 -23.87 7.91
CA LEU A 370 5.68 -23.06 7.59
C LEU A 370 5.71 -21.70 8.32
N ALA A 371 4.65 -21.35 9.07
CA ALA A 371 4.53 -20.06 9.72
C ALA A 371 5.55 -19.90 10.87
N GLU A 372 6.47 -18.95 10.69
CA GLU A 372 7.53 -18.60 11.66
C GLU A 372 6.99 -17.97 12.95
N THR A 373 5.88 -17.22 12.84
CA THR A 373 5.33 -16.46 13.97
C THR A 373 3.95 -16.96 14.38
N PRO A 374 3.59 -16.86 15.67
CA PRO A 374 2.23 -17.17 16.13
C PRO A 374 1.16 -16.28 15.48
N ALA A 375 1.52 -15.10 15.00
CA ALA A 375 0.59 -14.23 14.27
C ALA A 375 0.27 -14.81 12.89
N LEU A 376 1.31 -15.15 12.11
CA LEU A 376 1.13 -15.80 10.81
C LEU A 376 0.35 -17.11 10.94
N ARG A 377 0.67 -17.93 11.94
CA ARG A 377 -0.03 -19.20 12.19
C ARG A 377 -1.52 -19.00 12.46
N ARG A 378 -1.88 -18.00 13.27
CA ARG A 378 -3.29 -17.66 13.54
C ARG A 378 -3.98 -17.16 12.27
N TRP A 379 -3.31 -16.32 11.49
CA TRP A 379 -3.85 -15.81 10.23
C TRP A 379 -4.09 -16.95 9.22
N SER A 380 -3.08 -17.77 8.93
CA SER A 380 -3.21 -18.90 8.00
C SER A 380 -4.23 -19.93 8.48
N LYS A 381 -4.30 -20.21 9.79
CA LYS A 381 -5.36 -21.06 10.35
C LYS A 381 -6.75 -20.47 10.10
N GLY A 382 -6.90 -19.15 10.28
CA GLY A 382 -8.15 -18.44 9.98
C GLY A 382 -8.54 -18.52 8.51
N GLU A 383 -7.57 -18.43 7.58
CA GLU A 383 -7.85 -18.64 6.16
C GLU A 383 -8.27 -20.09 5.85
N VAL A 384 -7.58 -21.09 6.43
CA VAL A 384 -7.96 -22.51 6.27
C VAL A 384 -9.38 -22.74 6.76
N GLU A 385 -9.71 -22.30 7.96
CA GLU A 385 -11.04 -22.48 8.55
C GLU A 385 -12.12 -21.79 7.72
N TYR A 386 -11.86 -20.55 7.29
CA TYR A 386 -12.77 -19.81 6.43
C TYR A 386 -13.06 -20.55 5.11
N PHE A 387 -12.01 -20.98 4.39
CA PHE A 387 -12.19 -21.65 3.11
C PHE A 387 -12.72 -23.08 3.24
N SER A 388 -12.44 -23.79 4.35
CA SER A 388 -13.06 -25.10 4.62
C SER A 388 -14.57 -24.96 4.77
N ARG A 389 -15.02 -23.98 5.57
CA ARG A 389 -16.46 -23.73 5.75
C ARG A 389 -17.12 -23.28 4.46
N LEU A 390 -16.47 -22.42 3.69
CA LEU A 390 -16.95 -22.01 2.37
C LEU A 390 -17.12 -23.20 1.40
N ASN A 391 -16.32 -24.26 1.58
CA ASN A 391 -16.39 -25.48 0.76
C ASN A 391 -17.35 -26.54 1.30
N GLU A 392 -17.61 -26.56 2.61
CA GLU A 392 -18.42 -27.58 3.29
C GLU A 392 -19.87 -27.16 3.51
N ASN A 393 -20.15 -25.86 3.62
CA ASN A 393 -21.48 -25.33 3.92
C ASN A 393 -21.96 -24.40 2.80
N ASP A 394 -22.90 -24.91 1.99
CA ASP A 394 -23.50 -24.17 0.88
C ASP A 394 -24.26 -22.92 1.36
N GLU A 395 -24.93 -22.97 2.51
CA GLU A 395 -25.63 -21.82 3.09
C GLU A 395 -24.65 -20.71 3.49
N TYR A 396 -23.52 -21.07 4.13
CA TYR A 396 -22.45 -20.11 4.43
C TYR A 396 -21.88 -19.49 3.15
N MET A 397 -21.70 -20.30 2.10
CA MET A 397 -21.25 -19.82 0.80
C MET A 397 -22.24 -18.82 0.18
N GLU A 398 -23.53 -19.14 0.16
CA GLU A 398 -24.56 -18.25 -0.37
C GLU A 398 -24.61 -16.92 0.38
N MET A 399 -24.54 -16.94 1.72
CA MET A 399 -24.49 -15.73 2.53
C MET A 399 -23.23 -14.89 2.26
N GLU A 400 -22.07 -15.53 2.12
CA GLU A 400 -20.82 -14.82 1.86
C GLU A 400 -20.79 -14.22 0.45
N VAL A 401 -21.33 -14.93 -0.54
CA VAL A 401 -21.53 -14.40 -1.91
C VAL A 401 -22.51 -13.22 -1.87
N SER A 402 -23.61 -13.33 -1.13
CA SER A 402 -24.57 -12.24 -0.93
C SER A 402 -23.91 -11.03 -0.27
N ARG A 403 -23.11 -11.22 0.78
CA ARG A 403 -22.35 -10.16 1.46
C ARG A 403 -21.40 -9.45 0.51
N VAL A 404 -20.63 -10.20 -0.28
CA VAL A 404 -19.67 -9.63 -1.24
C VAL A 404 -20.39 -8.85 -2.34
N ASN A 405 -21.45 -9.42 -2.94
CA ASN A 405 -22.25 -8.73 -3.95
C ASN A 405 -22.88 -7.45 -3.40
N LEU A 406 -23.39 -7.50 -2.17
CA LEU A 406 -23.95 -6.33 -1.49
C LEU A 406 -22.87 -5.26 -1.23
N LEU A 407 -21.66 -5.63 -0.81
CA LEU A 407 -20.56 -4.69 -0.65
C LEU A 407 -20.19 -3.99 -1.96
N ASP A 408 -20.14 -4.72 -3.08
CA ASP A 408 -19.86 -4.15 -4.40
C ASP A 408 -20.99 -3.19 -4.85
N LEU A 409 -22.25 -3.57 -4.65
CA LEU A 409 -23.40 -2.71 -4.91
C LEU A 409 -23.36 -1.43 -4.06
N LEU A 410 -23.07 -1.56 -2.75
CA LEU A 410 -22.91 -0.42 -1.85
C LEU A 410 -21.81 0.52 -2.30
N GLU A 411 -20.69 0.03 -2.81
CA GLU A 411 -19.62 0.90 -3.32
C GLU A 411 -20.08 1.71 -4.53
N GLY A 412 -20.80 1.07 -5.46
CA GLY A 412 -21.40 1.73 -6.62
C GLY A 412 -22.42 2.80 -6.21
N TRP A 413 -23.35 2.44 -5.34
CA TRP A 413 -24.41 3.33 -4.86
C TRP A 413 -23.88 4.49 -4.05
N LYS A 414 -22.90 4.27 -3.18
CA LYS A 414 -22.24 5.32 -2.41
C LYS A 414 -21.71 6.45 -3.30
N LYS A 415 -21.14 6.13 -4.46
CA LYS A 415 -20.65 7.13 -5.43
C LYS A 415 -21.79 7.92 -6.06
N ASN A 416 -22.88 7.24 -6.43
CA ASN A 416 -24.04 7.87 -7.07
C ASN A 416 -24.84 8.73 -6.11
N THR A 417 -25.12 8.23 -4.91
CA THR A 417 -25.82 8.99 -3.86
C THR A 417 -25.07 10.26 -3.50
N LEU A 418 -23.74 10.19 -3.33
CA LEU A 418 -22.96 11.41 -3.07
C LEU A 418 -23.07 12.44 -4.21
N ARG A 419 -23.10 12.01 -5.48
CA ARG A 419 -23.32 12.91 -6.63
C ARG A 419 -24.71 13.56 -6.58
N ILE A 420 -25.75 12.80 -6.25
CA ILE A 420 -27.12 13.32 -6.09
C ILE A 420 -27.17 14.36 -4.96
N ALA A 421 -26.48 14.10 -3.83
CA ALA A 421 -26.42 15.05 -2.73
C ALA A 421 -25.82 16.40 -3.16
N PHE A 422 -24.77 16.37 -4.00
CA PHE A 422 -24.14 17.58 -4.54
C PHE A 422 -24.98 18.32 -5.57
N ILE A 423 -25.91 17.66 -6.27
CA ILE A 423 -26.85 18.33 -7.17
C ILE A 423 -27.84 19.21 -6.39
N GLY A 424 -28.23 18.79 -5.18
CA GLY A 424 -29.14 19.58 -4.35
C GLY A 424 -28.51 20.88 -3.81
N PHE A 425 -27.18 20.97 -3.69
CA PHE A 425 -26.52 22.19 -3.17
C PHE A 425 -26.73 23.43 -4.05
N PRO A 426 -26.56 23.37 -5.39
CA PRO A 426 -26.99 24.45 -6.28
C PRO A 426 -28.47 24.82 -6.14
N LEU A 427 -29.38 23.85 -5.96
CA LEU A 427 -30.80 24.15 -5.79
C LEU A 427 -31.07 24.93 -4.50
N ILE A 428 -30.42 24.54 -3.40
CA ILE A 428 -30.48 25.28 -2.13
C ILE A 428 -29.98 26.71 -2.34
N ALA A 429 -28.81 26.87 -2.96
CA ALA A 429 -28.22 28.19 -3.19
C ALA A 429 -29.12 29.08 -4.07
N LEU A 430 -29.65 28.55 -5.17
CA LEU A 430 -30.55 29.29 -6.06
C LEU A 430 -31.86 29.64 -5.35
N GLY A 431 -32.48 28.70 -4.63
CA GLY A 431 -33.71 28.96 -3.89
C GLY A 431 -33.54 30.04 -2.83
N VAL A 432 -32.40 30.07 -2.13
CA VAL A 432 -32.09 31.13 -1.15
C VAL A 432 -31.81 32.47 -1.83
N ILE A 433 -31.07 32.50 -2.95
CA ILE A 433 -30.72 33.74 -3.66
C ILE A 433 -31.94 34.38 -4.33
N PHE A 434 -32.83 33.58 -4.89
CA PHE A 434 -34.04 34.04 -5.58
C PHE A 434 -35.29 34.09 -4.69
N GLU A 435 -35.13 33.83 -3.39
CA GLU A 435 -36.23 33.76 -2.41
C GLU A 435 -37.35 32.77 -2.81
N ASP A 436 -37.01 31.73 -3.57
CA ASP A 436 -37.91 30.65 -3.97
C ASP A 436 -37.86 29.51 -2.95
N ASN A 437 -38.84 29.53 -2.04
CA ASN A 437 -38.99 28.53 -0.99
C ASN A 437 -39.22 27.11 -1.55
N LEU A 438 -39.87 26.95 -2.69
CA LEU A 438 -40.11 25.62 -3.26
C LEU A 438 -38.81 25.02 -3.76
N LEU A 439 -38.00 25.81 -4.45
CA LEU A 439 -36.70 25.38 -4.96
C LEU A 439 -35.72 25.07 -3.81
N ALA A 440 -35.70 25.91 -2.77
CA ALA A 440 -34.88 25.68 -1.58
C ALA A 440 -35.31 24.41 -0.83
N ASN A 441 -36.61 24.23 -0.59
CA ASN A 441 -37.16 23.03 0.07
C ASN A 441 -36.82 21.75 -0.69
N ALA A 442 -36.99 21.76 -2.02
CA ALA A 442 -36.64 20.62 -2.87
C ALA A 442 -35.14 20.30 -2.77
N GLY A 443 -34.28 21.33 -2.82
CA GLY A 443 -32.84 21.17 -2.66
C GLY A 443 -32.46 20.55 -1.31
N TRP A 444 -33.00 21.07 -0.21
CA TRP A 444 -32.77 20.53 1.14
C TRP A 444 -33.24 19.09 1.28
N MET A 445 -34.44 18.77 0.78
CA MET A 445 -35.00 17.42 0.83
C MET A 445 -34.10 16.42 0.08
N VAL A 446 -33.75 16.73 -1.18
CA VAL A 446 -32.90 15.85 -2.02
C VAL A 446 -31.53 15.65 -1.39
N SER A 447 -30.85 16.72 -0.96
CA SER A 447 -29.53 16.61 -0.33
C SER A 447 -29.59 15.86 1.00
N SER A 448 -30.59 16.09 1.84
CA SER A 448 -30.69 15.45 3.16
C SER A 448 -30.95 13.96 3.07
N VAL A 449 -31.95 13.55 2.27
CA VAL A 449 -32.27 12.13 2.05
C VAL A 449 -31.05 11.43 1.45
N SER A 450 -30.41 12.05 0.44
CA SER A 450 -29.23 11.48 -0.18
C SER A 450 -28.06 11.32 0.81
N LEU A 451 -27.75 12.32 1.63
CA LEU A 451 -26.69 12.23 2.63
C LEU A 451 -26.98 11.22 3.74
N MET A 452 -28.24 11.06 4.15
CA MET A 452 -28.64 10.03 5.11
C MET A 452 -28.43 8.63 4.52
N ILE A 453 -28.90 8.38 3.30
CA ILE A 453 -28.70 7.10 2.62
C ILE A 453 -27.20 6.85 2.44
N TRP A 454 -26.43 7.85 2.01
CA TRP A 454 -24.98 7.74 1.85
C TRP A 454 -24.27 7.38 3.16
N THR A 455 -24.67 8.00 4.28
CA THR A 455 -24.12 7.72 5.61
C THR A 455 -24.49 6.32 6.06
N ALA A 456 -25.74 5.90 5.86
CA ALA A 456 -26.22 4.55 6.14
C ALA A 456 -25.39 3.51 5.35
N MET A 457 -25.15 3.73 4.05
CA MET A 457 -24.29 2.85 3.25
C MET A 457 -22.85 2.77 3.78
N ILE A 458 -22.27 3.87 4.26
CA ILE A 458 -20.93 3.84 4.89
C ILE A 458 -20.93 2.99 6.16
N LEU A 459 -21.98 3.11 6.98
CA LEU A 459 -22.11 2.34 8.21
C LEU A 459 -22.33 0.86 7.92
N ILE A 460 -23.28 0.52 7.04
CA ILE A 460 -23.56 -0.85 6.60
C ILE A 460 -22.31 -1.46 5.97
N GLY A 461 -21.64 -0.74 5.06
CA GLY A 461 -20.41 -1.23 4.44
C GLY A 461 -19.28 -1.48 5.45
N LYS A 462 -19.19 -0.68 6.52
CA LYS A 462 -18.24 -0.95 7.62
C LYS A 462 -18.64 -2.15 8.47
N MET A 463 -19.94 -2.35 8.72
CA MET A 463 -20.45 -3.48 9.49
C MET A 463 -20.31 -4.80 8.74
N LEU A 464 -20.48 -4.78 7.41
CA LEU A 464 -20.36 -5.93 6.52
C LEU A 464 -18.94 -6.17 6.01
N SER A 465 -18.01 -5.24 6.24
CA SER A 465 -16.62 -5.39 5.79
C SER A 465 -15.86 -6.53 6.50
N PRO A 466 -16.02 -6.76 7.81
CA PRO A 466 -15.56 -8.00 8.45
C PRO A 466 -16.23 -9.22 7.81
N ARG A 467 -15.51 -10.33 7.74
CA ARG A 467 -16.10 -11.63 7.37
C ARG A 467 -17.16 -12.02 8.41
N ILE A 468 -18.20 -12.73 7.99
CA ILE A 468 -19.28 -13.17 8.89
C ILE A 468 -18.65 -14.00 10.01
N PRO A 469 -18.83 -13.61 11.29
CA PRO A 469 -18.25 -14.34 12.40
C PRO A 469 -18.89 -15.73 12.50
N ILE A 470 -18.02 -16.69 12.79
CA ILE A 470 -18.29 -18.13 12.91
C ILE A 470 -19.48 -18.45 13.84
N GLU A 471 -19.62 -17.68 14.92
CA GLU A 471 -20.56 -17.94 16.02
C GLU A 471 -22.03 -17.68 15.65
N LEU A 472 -22.33 -16.97 14.55
CA LEU A 472 -23.71 -16.61 14.19
C LEU A 472 -24.52 -17.74 13.52
N LEU A 473 -23.89 -18.85 13.15
CA LEU A 473 -24.55 -19.99 12.50
C LEU A 473 -24.63 -21.25 13.39
N GLU A 474 -24.00 -21.23 14.56
CA GLU A 474 -23.99 -22.37 15.48
C GLU A 474 -25.14 -22.27 16.51
N GLU A 475 -26.03 -21.27 16.39
CA GLU A 475 -27.14 -21.01 17.32
C GLU A 475 -28.55 -21.38 16.81
N ASP A 476 -28.69 -21.98 15.61
CA ASP A 476 -29.98 -22.46 15.09
C ASP A 476 -30.15 -23.99 15.19
#